data_AF-A0A3C1N5E5-F1
#
_entry.id   AF-A0A3C1N5E5-F1
#
_cell.length_a   1.000
_cell.length_b   1.000
_cell.length_c   1.000
_cell.angle_alpha   90.00
_cell.angle_beta   90.00
_cell.angle_gamma   90.00
#
_symmetry.space_group_name_H-M   'P 1'
#
loop_
_entity.id
_entity.type
_entity.pdbx_description
1 polymer ?
#
loop_
_entity_poly.entity_id
_entity_poly.type
_entity_poly.pdbx_seq_one_letter_code
_entity_poly.pdbx_strand_id
1 'polypeptide(L)' 'MAEGKHGLVWIDLEMTGLDPDQDRIIEIATII' A
#
# COMPACT_ATOMS: atom_id res chain seq x y z
N MET A 1 9.52 -0.92 30.62
CA MET A 1 8.38 -0.92 29.69
C MET A 1 8.99 -0.95 28.30
N ALA A 2 8.74 -2.01 27.53
CA ALA A 2 9.48 -2.27 26.29
C ALA A 2 9.32 -1.12 25.28
N GLU A 3 10.45 -0.60 24.81
CA GLU A 3 10.55 0.42 23.75
C GLU A 3 9.87 -0.05 22.46
N GLY A 4 9.21 0.90 21.79
CA GLY A 4 8.19 0.66 20.77
C GLY A 4 8.69 -0.11 19.55
N LYS A 5 8.08 -1.27 19.30
CA LYS A 5 8.15 -1.91 17.98
C LYS A 5 7.28 -1.12 17.01
N HIS A 6 7.91 -0.38 16.11
CA HIS A 6 7.21 0.18 14.96
C HIS A 6 6.67 -0.99 14.12
N GLY A 7 5.35 -1.06 13.93
CA GLY A 7 4.72 -2.03 13.04
C GLY A 7 5.18 -1.78 11.60
N LEU A 8 5.30 -2.85 10.82
CA LEU A 8 5.57 -2.74 9.39
C LEU A 8 4.22 -2.62 8.68
N VAL A 9 4.18 -1.96 7.53
CA VAL A 9 2.97 -1.91 6.70
C VAL A 9 3.35 -2.35 5.31
N TRP A 10 2.69 -3.40 4.84
CA TRP A 10 2.82 -3.94 3.50
C TRP A 10 1.62 -3.51 2.69
N ILE A 11 1.87 -3.03 1.48
CA ILE A 11 0.84 -2.54 0.55
C ILE A 11 1.12 -3.14 -0.82
N ASP A 12 0.06 -3.63 -1.44
CA ASP A 12 0.02 -4.04 -2.84
C ASP A 12 -1.13 -3.30 -3.55
N LEU A 13 -0.91 -2.89 -4.79
CA LEU A 13 -1.84 -2.06 -5.57
C LEU A 13 -2.03 -2.65 -6.96
N GLU A 14 -3.29 -2.75 -7.37
CA GLU A 14 -3.64 -3.02 -8.76
C GLU A 14 -4.16 -1.73 -9.41
N MET A 15 -3.72 -1.46 -10.63
CA MET A 15 -3.99 -0.21 -11.34
C MET A 15 -4.53 -0.48 -12.75
N THR A 16 -5.24 0.49 -13.33
CA THR A 16 -5.70 0.39 -14.73
C THR A 16 -4.54 0.42 -15.74
N GLY A 17 -3.38 0.92 -15.34
CA GLY A 17 -2.18 1.09 -16.16
C GLY A 17 -1.03 1.67 -15.34
N LEU A 18 0.00 2.18 -16.03
CA LEU A 18 1.26 2.61 -15.41
C LEU A 18 1.45 4.13 -15.36
N ASP A 19 0.53 4.92 -15.94
CA ASP A 19 0.61 6.39 -15.95
C ASP A 19 -0.26 6.98 -14.84
N PRO A 20 0.30 7.45 -13.72
CA PRO A 20 -0.49 7.92 -12.58
C PRO A 20 -1.34 9.18 -12.85
N ASP A 21 -1.02 9.96 -13.90
CA ASP A 21 -1.79 11.15 -14.25
C ASP A 21 -3.08 10.78 -15.03
N GLN A 22 -3.15 9.57 -15.60
CA GLN A 22 -4.26 9.09 -16.42
C GLN A 22 -4.97 7.88 -15.80
N ASP A 23 -4.19 6.99 -15.19
CA ASP A 23 -4.64 5.73 -14.60
C ASP A 23 -5.05 5.89 -13.14
N ARG A 24 -5.84 4.92 -12.66
CA ARG A 24 -6.34 4.90 -11.29
C ARG A 24 -6.15 3.54 -10.63
N ILE A 25 -6.06 3.55 -9.31
CA ILE A 25 -6.05 2.35 -8.49
C ILE A 25 -7.44 1.68 -8.56
N ILE A 26 -7.45 0.36 -8.75
CA ILE A 26 -8.68 -0.45 -8.80
C ILE A 26 -8.80 -1.39 -7.60
N GLU A 27 -7.70 -1.73 -6.93
CA GLU A 27 -7.68 -2.56 -5.72
C GLU A 27 -6.51 -2.16 -4.81
N ILE A 28 -6.69 -2.36 -3.49
CA ILE A 28 -5.68 -2.16 -2.45
C ILE A 28 -5.74 -3.34 -1.47
N ALA A 29 -4.58 -3.96 -1.20
CA ALA A 29 -4.42 -4.95 -0.13
C ALA A 29 -3.37 -4.49 0.89
N THR A 30 -3.65 -4.65 2.19
CA THR A 30 -2.76 -4.19 3.27
C THR A 30 -2.58 -5.22 4.39
N ILE A 31 -1.37 -5.34 4.93
CA ILE A 31 -1.02 -6.13 6.12
C ILE A 31 -0.17 -5.29 7.07
N ILE A 32 -0.42 -5.43 8.38
CA ILE A 32 0.40 -4.85 9.47
C ILE A 32 1.31 -5.94 10.06
#